data_AF-A0A950PUJ0-F1
#
_entry.id   AF-A0A950PUJ0-F1
#
_cell.length_a   1.000
_cell.length_b   1.000
_cell.length_c   1.000
_cell.angle_alpha   90.00
_cell.angle_beta   90.00
_cell.angle_gamma   90.00
#
_symmetry.space_group_name_H-M   'P 1'
#
loop_
_entity.id
_entity.type
_entity.pdbx_description
1 polymer ?
#
loop_
_entity_poly.entity_id
_entity_poly.type
_entity_poly.pdbx_seq_one_letter_code
_entity_poly.pdbx_strand_id
1 'polypeptide(L)'
;SRSLAAVGDTGDGNDAADGLGAAYRQWKTERIDKIGRHHLAAAFNEGVLAATPDGSTLRWVFGDAGPCPDCDDNALAGPTAKGEAYPTGQHHPPAHAGCGCLLTAVTVS
;
A
#
# COMPACT_ATOMS: atom_id res chain seq x y z
N SER A 1 12.12 -24.96 0.45
CA SER A 1 13.03 -24.73 1.59
C SER A 1 14.35 -25.42 1.32
N ARG A 2 15.44 -24.67 1.13
CA ARG A 2 16.80 -25.23 1.13
C ARG A 2 17.34 -25.17 2.56
N SER A 3 17.75 -26.32 3.08
CA SER A 3 18.20 -26.53 4.45
C SER A 3 19.51 -25.80 4.77
N LEU A 4 19.54 -25.09 5.90
CA LEU A 4 20.78 -24.65 6.55
C LEU A 4 21.35 -25.82 7.34
N ALA A 5 22.30 -26.55 6.76
CA ALA A 5 23.09 -27.53 7.50
C ALA A 5 24.46 -27.70 6.86
N ALA A 6 25.37 -26.78 7.16
CA ALA A 6 26.81 -26.99 7.26
C ALA A 6 27.42 -25.65 7.71
N VAL A 7 27.73 -25.51 9.00
CA VAL A 7 28.61 -24.44 9.48
C VAL A 7 29.86 -25.14 9.99
N GLY A 8 30.96 -24.97 9.26
CA GLY A 8 32.16 -25.73 9.50
C GLY A 8 33.32 -25.34 8.59
N ASP A 9 33.65 -24.05 8.52
CA ASP A 9 35.03 -23.55 8.45
C ASP A 9 35.02 -22.03 8.71
N THR A 10 36.06 -21.50 9.36
CA THR A 10 36.08 -20.13 9.90
C THR A 10 36.10 -19.01 8.85
N GLY A 11 36.34 -19.33 7.57
CA GLY A 11 36.11 -18.44 6.43
C GLY A 11 34.68 -18.49 5.87
N ASP A 12 34.10 -19.69 5.79
CA ASP A 12 32.74 -19.96 5.28
C ASP A 12 31.66 -19.42 6.23
N GLY A 13 31.94 -19.39 7.54
CA GLY A 13 31.04 -18.83 8.55
C GLY A 13 30.84 -17.31 8.43
N ASN A 14 31.85 -16.56 7.99
CA ASN A 14 31.74 -15.12 7.81
C ASN A 14 30.95 -14.78 6.54
N ASP A 15 31.22 -15.49 5.43
CA ASP A 15 30.46 -15.33 4.19
C ASP A 15 28.99 -15.75 4.35
N ALA A 16 28.72 -16.80 5.14
CA ALA A 16 27.37 -17.20 5.50
C ALA A 16 26.64 -16.16 6.36
N ALA A 17 27.34 -15.55 7.33
CA ALA A 17 26.79 -14.48 8.16
C ALA A 17 26.49 -13.21 7.35
N ASP A 18 27.39 -12.85 6.41
CA ASP A 18 27.21 -11.71 5.52
C ASP A 18 26.03 -11.93 4.55
N GLY A 19 25.90 -13.15 4.00
CA GLY A 19 24.77 -13.55 3.17
C GLY A 19 23.43 -13.50 3.93
N LEU A 20 23.40 -13.99 5.17
CA LEU A 20 22.22 -13.90 6.04
C LEU A 20 21.85 -12.45 6.36
N GLY A 21 22.85 -11.62 6.66
CA GLY A 21 22.66 -10.19 6.92
C GLY A 21 22.12 -9.43 5.70
N ALA A 22 22.62 -9.75 4.50
CA ALA A 22 22.13 -9.19 3.25
C ALA A 22 20.67 -9.59 2.98
N ALA A 23 20.36 -10.89 3.10
CA ALA A 23 18.99 -11.40 2.93
C ALA A 23 18.02 -10.79 3.96
N TYR A 24 18.44 -10.65 5.22
CA TYR A 24 17.64 -10.01 6.26
C TYR A 24 17.35 -8.54 5.94
N ARG A 25 18.37 -7.76 5.54
CA ARG A 25 18.18 -6.34 5.17
C ARG A 25 17.29 -6.20 3.94
N GLN A 26 17.49 -7.03 2.93
CA GLN A 26 16.62 -7.05 1.76
C GLN A 26 15.17 -7.30 2.18
N TRP A 27 14.93 -8.37 2.95
CA TRP A 27 13.57 -8.75 3.35
C TRP A 27 12.93 -7.71 4.27
N LYS A 28 13.69 -7.18 5.23
CA LYS A 28 13.24 -6.13 6.15
C LYS A 28 12.84 -4.87 5.38
N THR A 29 13.72 -4.36 4.54
CA THR A 29 13.51 -3.04 3.90
C THR A 29 12.52 -3.13 2.75
N GLU A 30 12.52 -4.21 1.97
CA GLU A 30 11.62 -4.31 0.80
C GLU A 30 10.22 -4.79 1.19
N ARG A 31 10.13 -5.78 2.09
CA ARG A 31 8.85 -6.43 2.38
C ARG A 31 8.08 -5.74 3.51
N ILE A 32 8.75 -5.37 4.61
CA ILE A 32 8.08 -4.73 5.74
C ILE A 32 7.60 -3.35 5.31
N ASP A 33 8.41 -2.57 4.61
CA ASP A 33 8.00 -1.24 4.17
C ASP A 33 6.83 -1.31 3.20
N LYS A 34 6.81 -2.28 2.28
CA LYS A 34 5.68 -2.46 1.36
C LYS A 34 4.37 -2.78 2.09
N ILE A 35 4.43 -3.70 3.06
CA ILE A 35 3.27 -4.08 3.89
C ILE A 35 2.83 -2.89 4.75
N GLY A 36 3.78 -2.22 5.40
CA GLY A 36 3.52 -1.05 6.25
C GLY A 36 2.85 0.07 5.46
N ARG A 37 3.41 0.45 4.30
CA ARG A 37 2.81 1.47 3.42
C ARG A 37 1.39 1.09 2.98
N HIS A 38 1.15 -0.17 2.65
CA HIS A 38 -0.18 -0.63 2.24
C HIS A 38 -1.21 -0.46 3.37
N HIS A 39 -0.89 -0.93 4.58
CA HIS A 39 -1.83 -0.81 5.71
C HIS A 39 -2.01 0.63 6.20
N LEU A 40 -0.96 1.45 6.17
CA LEU A 40 -1.08 2.87 6.51
C LEU A 40 -1.98 3.60 5.51
N ALA A 41 -1.82 3.33 4.20
CA ALA A 41 -2.69 3.91 3.18
C ALA A 41 -4.15 3.45 3.35
N ALA A 42 -4.38 2.15 3.59
CA ALA A 42 -5.73 1.63 3.84
C ALA A 42 -6.38 2.30 5.06
N ALA A 43 -5.69 2.28 6.20
CA ALA A 43 -6.21 2.87 7.44
C ALA A 43 -6.48 4.37 7.32
N PHE A 44 -5.61 5.12 6.62
CA PHE A 44 -5.85 6.54 6.36
C PHE A 44 -7.13 6.76 5.57
N ASN A 45 -7.31 6.02 4.47
CA ASN A 45 -8.48 6.15 3.60
C ASN A 45 -9.78 5.71 4.28
N GLU A 46 -9.74 4.64 5.06
CA GLU A 46 -10.85 4.22 5.91
C GLU A 46 -11.21 5.30 6.93
N GLY A 47 -10.22 5.94 7.53
CA GLY A 47 -10.41 7.07 8.45
C GLY A 47 -11.10 8.26 7.78
N VAL A 48 -10.65 8.65 6.58
CA VAL A 48 -11.30 9.71 5.78
C VAL A 48 -12.75 9.34 5.46
N LEU A 49 -12.99 8.11 5.00
CA LEU A 49 -14.33 7.63 4.68
C LEU A 49 -15.24 7.66 5.92
N ALA A 50 -14.76 7.14 7.05
CA ALA A 50 -15.50 7.09 8.30
C ALA A 50 -15.82 8.49 8.86
N ALA A 51 -14.87 9.42 8.75
CA ALA A 51 -15.03 10.79 9.23
C ALA A 51 -15.93 11.67 8.32
N THR A 52 -16.12 11.27 7.07
CA THR A 52 -16.96 12.01 6.12
C THR A 52 -18.44 11.82 6.45
N PRO A 53 -19.26 12.89 6.55
CA PRO A 53 -20.69 12.76 6.85
C PRO A 53 -21.45 11.95 5.80
N ASP A 54 -22.49 11.25 6.22
CA ASP A 54 -23.40 10.56 5.30
C ASP A 54 -24.07 11.55 4.34
N GLY A 55 -24.33 11.12 3.11
CA GLY A 55 -24.82 11.98 2.03
C GLY A 55 -23.76 12.88 1.38
N SER A 56 -22.52 12.89 1.87
CA SER A 56 -21.41 13.59 1.22
C SER A 56 -20.82 12.78 0.05
N THR A 57 -20.03 13.45 -0.79
CA THR A 57 -19.23 12.82 -1.84
C THR A 57 -17.74 12.90 -1.52
N LEU A 58 -17.01 11.88 -1.99
CA LEU A 58 -15.55 11.81 -1.89
C LEU A 58 -14.95 11.69 -3.28
N ARG A 59 -13.74 12.21 -3.45
CA ARG A 59 -12.96 12.07 -4.67
C ARG A 59 -11.74 11.20 -4.45
N TRP A 60 -11.53 10.25 -5.36
CA TRP A 60 -10.30 9.50 -5.48
C TRP A 60 -9.23 10.36 -6.15
N VAL A 61 -8.06 10.47 -5.52
CA VAL A 61 -6.94 11.26 -6.02
C VAL A 61 -5.64 10.47 -5.95
N PHE A 62 -4.69 10.83 -6.82
CA PHE A 62 -3.33 10.30 -6.75
C PHE A 62 -2.62 10.83 -5.51
N GLY A 63 -1.93 9.94 -4.81
CA GLY A 63 -0.81 10.34 -3.95
C GLY A 63 0.51 10.25 -4.72
N ASP A 64 1.64 10.39 -4.01
CA ASP A 64 3.00 10.41 -4.59
C ASP A 64 3.49 9.05 -5.15
N ALA A 65 2.67 7.99 -5.11
CA ALA A 65 3.05 6.68 -5.62
C ALA A 65 2.92 6.63 -7.16
N GLY A 66 3.82 5.89 -7.82
CA GLY A 66 3.93 5.80 -9.28
C GLY A 66 2.66 5.34 -10.03
N PRO A 67 2.73 5.26 -11.38
CA PRO A 67 1.56 5.11 -12.24
C PRO A 67 0.75 3.86 -11.88
N CYS A 68 -0.56 4.05 -11.76
CA CYS A 68 -1.50 3.02 -11.35
C CYS A 68 -2.81 3.20 -12.14
N PRO A 69 -3.06 2.34 -13.16
CA PRO A 69 -4.23 2.47 -14.03
C PRO A 69 -5.56 2.46 -13.29
N ASP A 70 -5.73 1.59 -12.29
CA ASP A 70 -6.95 1.53 -11.48
C ASP A 70 -7.19 2.84 -10.73
N CYS A 71 -6.09 3.45 -10.29
CA CYS A 71 -6.11 4.71 -9.59
C CYS A 71 -6.40 5.89 -10.55
N ASP A 72 -6.00 5.79 -11.84
CA ASP A 72 -6.44 6.69 -12.91
C ASP A 72 -7.94 6.57 -13.17
N ASP A 73 -8.45 5.36 -13.38
CA ASP A 73 -9.85 5.09 -13.69
C ASP A 73 -10.78 5.59 -12.57
N ASN A 74 -10.41 5.35 -11.31
CA ASN A 74 -11.19 5.82 -10.17
C ASN A 74 -11.13 7.34 -10.00
N ALA A 75 -9.98 7.98 -10.29
CA ALA A 75 -9.87 9.43 -10.23
C ALA A 75 -10.66 10.13 -11.35
N LEU A 76 -10.72 9.51 -12.53
CA LEU A 76 -11.49 10.00 -13.70
C LEU A 76 -13.00 9.94 -13.49
N ALA A 77 -13.49 9.03 -12.64
CA ALA A 77 -14.92 8.95 -12.30
C ALA A 77 -15.47 10.21 -11.61
N GLY A 78 -14.60 11.00 -10.99
CA GLY A 78 -14.97 12.23 -10.29
C GLY A 78 -15.50 11.97 -8.87
N PRO A 79 -16.32 12.89 -8.32
CA PRO A 79 -16.93 12.71 -7.00
C PRO A 79 -17.90 11.52 -6.96
N THR A 80 -17.69 10.62 -6.01
CA THR A 80 -18.51 9.43 -5.76
C THR A 80 -19.20 9.56 -4.41
N ALA A 81 -20.47 9.16 -4.32
CA ALA A 81 -21.20 9.18 -3.06
C ALA A 81 -20.53 8.28 -2.02
N LYS A 82 -20.52 8.72 -0.75
CA LYS A 82 -19.95 7.93 0.35
C LYS A 82 -20.56 6.52 0.37
N GLY A 83 -19.70 5.50 0.34
CA GLY A 83 -20.09 4.10 0.42
C GLY A 83 -20.42 3.43 -0.92
N GLU A 84 -20.46 4.19 -2.02
CA GLU A 84 -20.59 3.61 -3.36
C GLU A 84 -19.25 3.08 -3.87
N ALA A 85 -19.32 2.04 -4.71
CA ALA A 85 -18.13 1.50 -5.35
C ALA A 85 -17.63 2.43 -6.46
N TYR A 86 -16.31 2.56 -6.55
CA TYR A 86 -15.61 3.17 -7.68
C TYR A 86 -15.57 2.20 -8.88
N PRO A 87 -15.22 2.67 -10.10
CA PRO A 87 -15.22 1.85 -11.32
C PRO A 87 -14.47 0.52 -11.22
N THR A 88 -13.38 0.47 -10.46
CA THR A 88 -12.59 -0.77 -10.28
C THR A 88 -13.12 -1.68 -9.15
N GLY A 89 -14.24 -1.31 -8.54
CA GLY A 89 -15.01 -2.12 -7.59
C GLY A 89 -14.74 -1.87 -6.11
N GLN A 90 -13.77 -1.03 -5.75
CA GLN A 90 -13.43 -0.70 -4.36
C GLN A 90 -14.29 0.47 -3.86
N HIS A 91 -14.53 0.54 -2.55
CA HIS A 91 -15.23 1.66 -1.91
C HIS A 91 -14.27 2.77 -1.43
N HIS A 92 -12.99 2.43 -1.30
CA HIS A 92 -11.91 3.33 -0.93
C HIS A 92 -10.56 2.76 -1.41
N PRO A 93 -9.50 3.59 -1.50
CA PRO A 93 -8.15 3.12 -1.74
C PRO A 93 -7.60 2.31 -0.54
N PRO A 94 -6.54 1.52 -0.77
CA PRO A 94 -5.83 1.34 -2.05
C PRO A 94 -6.57 0.40 -3.00
N ALA A 95 -6.47 0.63 -4.32
CA ALA A 95 -7.04 -0.28 -5.33
C ALA A 95 -6.42 -1.70 -5.27
N HIS A 96 -5.11 -1.76 -5.00
CA HIS A 96 -4.35 -2.99 -4.84
C HIS A 96 -3.11 -2.78 -3.96
N ALA A 97 -2.44 -3.87 -3.59
CA ALA A 97 -1.23 -3.82 -2.78
C ALA A 97 -0.16 -2.92 -3.41
N GLY A 98 0.14 -1.80 -2.74
CA GLY A 98 1.14 -0.82 -3.18
C GLY A 98 0.61 0.40 -3.95
N CYS A 99 -0.69 0.54 -4.27
CA CYS A 99 -1.20 1.85 -4.73
C CYS A 99 -1.15 2.84 -3.57
N GLY A 100 -0.71 4.07 -3.84
CA GLY A 100 -0.65 5.16 -2.87
C GLY A 100 -1.76 6.19 -3.05
N CYS A 101 -2.92 5.80 -3.56
CA CYS A 101 -4.05 6.72 -3.72
C CYS A 101 -4.75 7.05 -2.43
N LEU A 102 -5.43 8.20 -2.48
CA LEU A 102 -6.05 8.82 -1.33
C LEU A 102 -7.49 9.22 -1.65
N LEU A 103 -8.31 9.31 -0.61
CA LEU A 103 -9.61 9.96 -0.61
C LEU A 103 -9.48 11.38 -0.09
N THR A 104 -10.27 12.25 -0.70
CA THR A 104 -10.49 13.60 -0.21
C THR A 104 -11.99 13.86 -0.17
N ALA A 105 -12.48 14.45 0.91
CA ALA A 105 -13.86 14.91 0.97
C ALA A 105 -14.03 16.09 0.00
N VAL A 106 -15.13 16.11 -0.75
CA VAL A 106 -15.48 17.24 -1.60
C VAL A 106 -16.39 18.16 -0.80
N THR A 107 -15.92 19.36 -0.46
CA THR A 107 -16.79 20.38 0.12
C THR A 107 -17.72 20.91 -0.96
N VAL A 108 -19.03 20.82 -0.73
CA VAL A 108 -20.02 21.56 -1.51
C VAL A 108 -19.96 23.00 -1.01
N SER A 109 -19.42 23.91 -1.83
CA SER A 109 -19.47 25.36 -1.58
C SER A 109 -20.86 25.93 -1.78
#